data_AF-A0AA43LL91-F1
#
_entry.id   AF-A0AA43LL91-F1
#
_cell.length_a   1.000
_cell.length_b   1.000
_cell.length_c   1.000
_cell.angle_alpha   90.00
_cell.angle_beta   90.00
_cell.angle_gamma   90.00
#
_symmetry.space_group_name_H-M   'P 1'
#
loop_
_entity.id
_entity.type
_entity.pdbx_description
1 polymer ?
#
loop_
_entity_poly.entity_id
_entity_poly.type
_entity_poly.pdbx_seq_one_letter_code
_entity_poly.pdbx_strand_id
1 'polypeptide(L)'
;MDVFTHTLSGVAVGGCLSLYAGSWKEKGATLCLSALGSALPDIDAISLWSGFDATIGRIFNLAHPGKDIYSAKLWYSHHGFMHSLLAALAIAFILGLIFRKKWLLPLGFFFGFVIHLLEDMITPAGSWGGVRLFFPSETYIGGTGNIWWWNNYDIFLVISFVSLIILALQLFLRFDRKNVRRIGTITFFIGFLIVTLLVETRTYNFNGKPYQTCEDKSKEIQQKRLPRSLYRAMESLDKALPFYF
;
A
#
# COMPACT_ATOMS: atom_id res chain seq x y z
N MET A 1 8.30 -6.06 2.47
CA MET A 1 6.84 -6.23 2.68
C MET A 1 5.99 -5.03 2.24
N ASP A 2 6.53 -3.82 2.21
CA ASP A 2 5.77 -2.56 2.07
C ASP A 2 4.76 -2.51 0.90
N VAL A 3 5.24 -2.69 -0.34
CA VAL A 3 4.39 -2.74 -1.55
C VAL A 3 3.23 -3.74 -1.43
N PHE A 4 3.44 -4.87 -0.75
CA PHE A 4 2.37 -5.84 -0.51
C PHE A 4 1.35 -5.33 0.51
N THR A 5 1.82 -4.64 1.56
CA THR A 5 0.94 -3.97 2.53
C THR A 5 0.07 -2.94 1.83
N HIS A 6 0.67 -2.03 1.05
CA HIS A 6 -0.05 -1.04 0.26
C HIS A 6 -1.07 -1.71 -0.67
N THR A 7 -0.63 -2.67 -1.49
CA THR A 7 -1.52 -3.41 -2.39
C THR A 7 -2.70 -4.05 -1.65
N LEU A 8 -2.46 -4.69 -0.49
CA LEU A 8 -3.49 -5.31 0.32
C LEU A 8 -4.41 -4.31 1.00
N SER A 9 -3.94 -3.12 1.35
CA SER A 9 -4.80 -2.01 1.80
C SER A 9 -5.76 -1.59 0.71
N GLY A 10 -5.28 -1.52 -0.54
CA GLY A 10 -6.13 -1.42 -1.73
C GLY A 10 -7.14 -2.55 -1.83
N VAL A 11 -6.75 -3.80 -1.61
CA VAL A 11 -7.68 -4.94 -1.58
C VAL A 11 -8.74 -4.80 -0.47
N ALA A 12 -8.37 -4.34 0.72
CA ALA A 12 -9.32 -4.11 1.82
C ALA A 12 -10.36 -3.03 1.46
N VAL A 13 -9.91 -1.91 0.90
CA VAL A 13 -10.76 -0.83 0.38
C VAL A 13 -11.69 -1.34 -0.71
N GLY A 14 -11.13 -2.01 -1.73
CA GLY A 14 -11.89 -2.59 -2.83
C GLY A 14 -12.86 -3.67 -2.38
N GLY A 15 -12.48 -4.46 -1.37
CA GLY A 15 -13.32 -5.45 -0.71
C GLY A 15 -14.55 -4.79 -0.12
N CYS A 16 -14.36 -3.74 0.68
CA CYS A 16 -15.45 -2.99 1.28
C CYS A 16 -16.38 -2.38 0.20
N LEU A 17 -15.83 -1.71 -0.81
CA LEU A 17 -16.60 -1.11 -1.90
C LEU A 17 -17.35 -2.15 -2.75
N SER A 18 -16.73 -3.30 -3.00
CA SER A 18 -17.32 -4.38 -3.80
C SER A 18 -18.58 -4.98 -3.14
N LEU A 19 -18.80 -4.80 -1.83
CA LEU A 19 -20.06 -5.19 -1.16
C LEU A 19 -21.29 -4.48 -1.77
N TYR A 20 -21.09 -3.34 -2.42
CA TYR A 20 -22.13 -2.52 -3.05
C TYR A 20 -22.28 -2.78 -4.55
N ALA A 21 -21.38 -3.56 -5.16
CA ALA A 21 -21.46 -3.91 -6.59
C ALA A 21 -22.64 -4.82 -6.92
N GLY A 22 -23.23 -4.60 -8.11
CA GLY A 22 -24.42 -5.33 -8.57
C GLY A 22 -24.14 -6.72 -9.15
N SER A 23 -22.89 -7.00 -9.56
CA SER A 23 -22.50 -8.25 -10.22
C SER A 23 -21.12 -8.74 -9.76
N TRP A 24 -20.85 -10.04 -9.89
CA TRP A 24 -19.52 -10.63 -9.58
C TRP A 24 -18.39 -10.06 -10.44
N LYS A 25 -18.66 -9.75 -11.71
CA LYS A 25 -17.68 -9.09 -12.60
C LYS A 25 -17.29 -7.72 -12.06
N GLU A 26 -18.27 -6.93 -11.62
CA GLU A 26 -18.03 -5.61 -11.03
C GLU A 26 -17.32 -5.72 -9.68
N LYS A 27 -17.66 -6.71 -8.84
CA LYS A 27 -16.95 -7.00 -7.58
C LYS A 27 -15.46 -7.26 -7.83
N GLY A 28 -15.15 -8.17 -8.74
CA GLY A 28 -13.77 -8.51 -9.11
C GLY A 28 -13.04 -7.32 -9.72
N ALA A 29 -13.68 -6.57 -10.61
CA ALA A 29 -13.09 -5.37 -11.21
C ALA A 29 -12.80 -4.27 -10.18
N THR A 30 -13.72 -4.02 -9.23
CA THR A 30 -13.49 -3.08 -8.13
C THR A 30 -12.31 -3.51 -7.27
N LEU A 31 -12.24 -4.79 -6.89
CA LEU A 31 -11.11 -5.35 -6.13
C LEU A 31 -9.78 -5.15 -6.86
N CYS A 32 -9.71 -5.54 -8.14
CA CYS A 32 -8.48 -5.42 -8.93
C CYS A 32 -8.06 -3.95 -9.12
N LEU A 33 -9.00 -3.05 -9.42
CA LEU A 33 -8.67 -1.63 -9.60
C LEU A 33 -8.30 -0.93 -8.30
N SER A 34 -8.87 -1.32 -7.15
CA SER A 34 -8.42 -0.81 -5.86
C SER A 34 -7.03 -1.29 -5.50
N ALA A 35 -6.73 -2.58 -5.73
CA ALA A 35 -5.38 -3.11 -5.52
C ALA A 35 -4.37 -2.41 -6.44
N LEU A 36 -4.72 -2.21 -7.72
CA LEU A 36 -3.89 -1.48 -8.67
C LEU A 36 -3.71 -0.01 -8.26
N GLY A 37 -4.77 0.67 -7.84
CA GLY A 37 -4.69 2.05 -7.38
C GLY A 37 -3.74 2.22 -6.20
N SER A 38 -3.71 1.25 -5.29
CA SER A 38 -2.80 1.25 -4.14
C SER A 38 -1.39 0.78 -4.47
N ALA A 39 -1.19 -0.02 -5.52
CA ALA A 39 0.15 -0.48 -5.91
C ALA A 39 0.85 0.46 -6.90
N LEU A 40 0.08 1.27 -7.63
CA LEU A 40 0.60 2.10 -8.72
C LEU A 40 1.62 3.15 -8.27
N PRO A 41 1.49 3.81 -7.11
CA PRO A 41 2.49 4.77 -6.66
C PRO A 41 3.89 4.16 -6.50
N ASP A 42 3.95 2.92 -6.00
CA ASP A 42 5.18 2.12 -5.80
C ASP A 42 5.78 1.51 -7.07
N ILE A 43 5.28 1.85 -8.26
CA ILE A 43 5.81 1.27 -9.51
C ILE A 43 7.30 1.60 -9.71
N ASP A 44 7.81 2.67 -9.11
CA ASP A 44 9.24 3.00 -9.12
C ASP A 44 10.10 2.04 -8.28
N ALA A 45 9.53 1.38 -7.27
CA ALA A 45 10.18 0.33 -6.49
C ALA A 45 10.47 -0.94 -7.33
N ILE A 46 9.92 -1.06 -8.55
CA ILE A 46 10.31 -2.13 -9.50
C ILE A 46 11.81 -2.11 -9.80
N SER A 47 12.44 -0.93 -9.71
CA SER A 47 13.89 -0.78 -9.89
C SER A 47 14.72 -1.51 -8.83
N LEU A 48 14.11 -1.90 -7.70
CA LEU A 48 14.75 -2.67 -6.63
C LEU A 48 14.57 -4.19 -6.78
N TRP A 49 13.82 -4.65 -7.79
CA TRP A 49 13.69 -6.06 -8.09
C TRP A 49 15.03 -6.64 -8.57
N SER A 50 15.41 -7.79 -8.03
CA SER A 50 16.64 -8.54 -8.39
C SER A 50 16.86 -8.77 -9.89
N GLY A 51 15.79 -8.86 -10.68
CA GLY A 51 15.87 -9.05 -12.13
C GLY A 51 15.87 -7.75 -12.94
N PHE A 52 15.75 -6.58 -12.33
CA PHE A 52 15.54 -5.31 -13.02
C PHE A 52 16.67 -5.00 -14.01
N ASP A 53 17.93 -5.01 -13.55
CA ASP A 53 19.09 -4.67 -14.39
C ASP A 53 19.28 -5.67 -15.55
N ALA A 54 19.03 -6.95 -15.30
CA ALA A 54 19.14 -8.01 -16.30
C ALA A 54 18.04 -7.98 -17.37
N THR A 55 16.90 -7.35 -17.06
CA THR A 55 15.71 -7.29 -17.93
C THR A 55 15.48 -5.87 -18.42
N ILE A 56 14.75 -5.04 -17.65
CA ILE A 56 14.38 -3.67 -17.98
C ILE A 56 15.65 -2.83 -18.21
N GLY A 57 16.63 -2.92 -17.31
CA GLY A 57 17.91 -2.21 -17.43
C GLY A 57 18.60 -2.50 -18.76
N ARG A 58 18.70 -3.78 -19.13
CA ARG A 58 19.30 -4.22 -20.39
C ARG A 58 18.47 -3.86 -21.62
N ILE A 59 17.15 -4.05 -21.59
CA ILE A 59 16.24 -3.76 -22.71
C ILE A 59 16.28 -2.27 -23.07
N PHE A 60 16.30 -1.40 -22.06
CA PHE A 60 16.33 0.05 -22.25
C PHE A 60 17.74 0.65 -22.22
N ASN A 61 18.79 -0.19 -22.10
CA ASN A 61 20.18 0.23 -22.01
C ASN A 61 20.41 1.36 -20.97
N LEU A 62 19.87 1.17 -19.77
CA LEU A 62 19.92 2.18 -18.70
C LEU A 62 21.36 2.40 -18.22
N ALA A 63 21.75 3.66 -18.06
CA ALA A 63 23.10 4.04 -17.61
C ALA A 63 23.34 3.79 -16.10
N HIS A 64 22.27 3.70 -15.31
CA HIS A 64 22.33 3.52 -13.87
C HIS A 64 21.67 2.20 -13.46
N PRO A 65 22.22 1.48 -12.47
CA PRO A 65 21.56 0.30 -11.92
C PRO A 65 20.27 0.70 -11.19
N GLY A 66 19.31 -0.22 -11.11
CA GLY A 66 18.00 0.03 -10.53
C GLY A 66 18.03 0.58 -9.10
N LYS A 67 18.94 0.07 -8.25
CA LYS A 67 19.15 0.60 -6.89
C LYS A 67 19.49 2.10 -6.87
N ASP A 68 20.30 2.57 -7.83
CA ASP A 68 20.72 3.96 -7.89
C ASP A 68 19.60 4.83 -8.46
N ILE A 69 18.79 4.30 -9.39
CA ILE A 69 17.60 4.96 -9.91
C ILE A 69 16.64 5.31 -8.76
N TYR A 70 16.38 4.34 -7.87
CA TYR A 70 15.53 4.54 -6.70
C TYR A 70 16.15 5.50 -5.68
N SER A 71 17.35 5.17 -5.17
CA SER A 71 17.95 5.88 -4.05
C SER A 71 18.44 7.29 -4.40
N ALA A 72 18.88 7.53 -5.64
CA ALA A 72 19.27 8.85 -6.13
C ALA A 72 18.09 9.65 -6.71
N LYS A 73 16.86 9.13 -6.61
CA LYS A 73 15.63 9.77 -7.10
C LYS A 73 15.68 10.12 -8.59
N LEU A 74 16.27 9.26 -9.43
CA LEU A 74 16.36 9.56 -10.87
C LEU A 74 14.98 9.57 -11.54
N TRP A 75 13.96 8.95 -10.91
CA TRP A 75 12.55 9.02 -11.30
C TRP A 75 11.73 9.98 -10.43
N TYR A 76 12.35 11.03 -9.89
CA TYR A 76 11.71 11.97 -8.95
C TYR A 76 10.42 12.63 -9.46
N SER A 77 10.36 13.03 -10.74
CA SER A 77 9.16 13.65 -11.31
C SER A 77 7.98 12.67 -11.36
N HIS A 78 8.27 11.42 -11.70
CA HIS A 78 7.30 10.34 -11.64
C HIS A 78 6.86 10.08 -10.20
N HIS A 79 7.80 9.89 -9.27
CA HIS A 79 7.49 9.66 -7.86
C HIS A 79 6.64 10.79 -7.28
N GLY A 80 7.04 12.05 -7.50
CA GLY A 80 6.30 13.22 -7.00
C GLY A 80 4.90 13.36 -7.59
N PHE A 81 4.70 13.03 -8.87
CA PHE A 81 3.36 13.00 -9.47
C PHE A 81 2.54 11.83 -8.92
N MET A 82 3.07 10.61 -8.94
CA MET A 82 2.37 9.41 -8.48
C MET A 82 2.11 9.39 -6.96
N HIS A 83 2.80 10.22 -6.18
CA HIS A 83 2.50 10.41 -4.76
C HIS A 83 1.66 11.68 -4.51
N SER A 84 0.68 11.95 -5.37
CA SER A 84 -0.20 13.12 -5.27
C SER A 84 -1.68 12.79 -5.45
N LEU A 85 -2.55 13.61 -4.85
CA LEU A 85 -4.00 13.53 -5.08
C LEU A 85 -4.37 13.89 -6.52
N LEU A 86 -3.56 14.71 -7.19
CA LEU A 86 -3.78 15.06 -8.59
C LEU A 86 -3.67 13.81 -9.48
N ALA A 87 -2.65 12.96 -9.28
CA ALA A 87 -2.53 11.71 -10.01
C ALA A 87 -3.70 10.76 -9.73
N ALA A 88 -4.06 10.59 -8.44
CA ALA A 88 -5.20 9.78 -8.05
C ALA A 88 -6.50 10.22 -8.76
N LEU A 89 -6.79 11.52 -8.75
CA LEU A 89 -7.97 12.11 -9.40
C LEU A 89 -7.91 12.00 -10.92
N ALA A 90 -6.76 12.30 -11.55
CA ALA A 90 -6.61 12.27 -13.00
C ALA A 90 -6.82 10.86 -13.55
N ILE A 91 -6.22 9.84 -12.93
CA ILE A 91 -6.36 8.46 -13.36
C ILE A 91 -7.78 7.95 -13.06
N ALA A 92 -8.33 8.24 -11.89
CA ALA A 92 -9.72 7.89 -11.56
C ALA A 92 -10.72 8.54 -12.54
N PHE A 93 -10.47 9.78 -12.97
CA PHE A 93 -11.28 10.46 -13.99
C PHE A 93 -11.22 9.74 -15.34
N ILE A 94 -10.03 9.38 -15.82
CA ILE A 94 -9.86 8.59 -17.05
C ILE A 94 -10.60 7.24 -16.94
N LEU A 95 -10.45 6.54 -15.82
CA LEU A 95 -11.19 5.30 -15.56
C LEU A 95 -12.71 5.56 -15.55
N GLY A 96 -13.19 6.68 -15.02
CA GLY A 96 -14.58 7.09 -15.07
C GLY A 96 -15.10 7.30 -16.50
N LEU A 97 -14.28 7.87 -17.38
CA LEU A 97 -14.60 8.03 -18.81
C LEU A 97 -14.68 6.70 -19.55
N ILE A 98 -13.82 5.74 -19.20
CA ILE A 98 -13.79 4.38 -19.77
C ILE A 98 -14.98 3.56 -19.23
N PHE A 99 -15.26 3.66 -17.93
CA PHE A 99 -16.23 2.84 -17.21
C PHE A 99 -17.48 3.62 -16.79
N ARG A 100 -18.07 4.41 -17.70
CA ARG A 100 -19.13 5.42 -17.46
C ARG A 100 -20.33 4.98 -16.60
N LYS A 101 -20.67 3.68 -16.58
CA LYS A 101 -21.82 3.12 -15.83
C LYS A 101 -21.40 2.33 -14.58
N LYS A 102 -20.12 2.28 -14.28
CA LYS A 102 -19.50 1.44 -13.26
C LYS A 102 -18.69 2.29 -12.28
N TRP A 103 -19.36 3.24 -11.63
CA TRP A 103 -18.76 4.24 -10.76
C TRP A 103 -17.93 3.67 -9.59
N LEU A 104 -18.20 2.44 -9.16
CA LEU A 104 -17.41 1.75 -8.14
C LEU A 104 -15.98 1.43 -8.58
N LEU A 105 -15.72 1.32 -9.89
CA LEU A 105 -14.38 1.05 -10.43
C LEU A 105 -13.42 2.23 -10.25
N PRO A 106 -13.71 3.44 -10.79
CA PRO A 106 -12.84 4.60 -10.57
C PRO A 106 -12.80 5.02 -9.10
N LEU A 107 -13.90 4.82 -8.35
CA LEU A 107 -13.92 5.09 -6.91
C LEU A 107 -13.03 4.12 -6.14
N GLY A 108 -13.05 2.83 -6.51
CA GLY A 108 -12.17 1.81 -5.97
C GLY A 108 -10.71 2.13 -6.21
N PHE A 109 -10.36 2.53 -7.43
CA PHE A 109 -9.00 2.98 -7.75
C PHE A 109 -8.61 4.20 -6.91
N PHE A 110 -9.46 5.23 -6.88
CA PHE A 110 -9.18 6.47 -6.15
C PHE A 110 -8.92 6.22 -4.66
N PHE A 111 -9.79 5.48 -3.96
CA PHE A 111 -9.59 5.22 -2.54
C PHE A 111 -8.45 4.23 -2.27
N GLY A 112 -8.17 3.29 -3.18
CA GLY A 112 -6.96 2.47 -3.12
C GLY A 112 -5.70 3.33 -3.18
N PHE A 113 -5.67 4.28 -4.11
CA PHE A 113 -4.56 5.23 -4.23
C PHE A 113 -4.43 6.12 -3.00
N VAL A 114 -5.55 6.64 -2.47
CA VAL A 114 -5.52 7.49 -1.27
C VAL A 114 -5.03 6.72 -0.04
N ILE A 115 -5.42 5.46 0.15
CA ILE A 115 -4.95 4.69 1.32
C ILE A 115 -3.44 4.47 1.26
N HIS A 116 -2.87 4.20 0.06
CA HIS A 116 -1.42 4.19 -0.15
C HIS A 116 -0.78 5.49 0.34
N LEU A 117 -1.28 6.65 -0.11
CA LEU A 117 -0.69 7.95 0.27
C LEU A 117 -0.73 8.18 1.78
N LEU A 118 -1.79 7.72 2.46
CA LEU A 118 -1.91 7.81 3.92
C LEU A 118 -0.91 6.90 4.64
N GLU A 119 -0.65 5.71 4.10
CA GLU A 119 0.36 4.79 4.63
C GLU A 119 1.76 5.38 4.49
N ASP A 120 2.10 5.96 3.34
CA ASP A 120 3.38 6.63 3.15
C ASP A 120 3.58 7.83 4.08
N MET A 121 2.52 8.60 4.37
CA MET A 121 2.62 9.79 5.24
C MET A 121 3.15 9.47 6.64
N ILE A 122 2.90 8.26 7.15
CA ILE A 122 3.32 7.86 8.51
C ILE A 122 4.70 7.21 8.56
N THR A 123 5.32 6.98 7.40
CA THR A 123 6.69 6.49 7.29
C THR A 123 7.71 7.63 7.44
N PRO A 124 9.02 7.40 7.65
CA PRO A 124 9.98 8.49 7.74
C PRO A 124 10.15 9.22 6.41
N ALA A 125 10.41 10.52 6.47
CA ALA A 125 10.66 11.33 5.29
C ALA A 125 11.83 10.77 4.44
N GLY A 126 12.84 10.21 5.10
CA GLY A 126 13.93 9.48 4.45
C GLY A 126 14.57 10.24 3.29
N SER A 127 14.86 9.53 2.19
CA SER A 127 15.28 10.15 0.95
C SER A 127 14.18 11.05 0.39
N TRP A 128 12.91 10.64 0.40
CA TRP A 128 11.85 11.27 -0.41
C TRP A 128 11.27 12.59 0.13
N GLY A 129 11.45 12.90 1.41
CA GLY A 129 10.94 14.11 2.04
C GLY A 129 9.49 14.02 2.54
N GLY A 130 8.84 12.86 2.40
CA GLY A 130 7.41 12.63 2.66
C GLY A 130 6.61 12.45 1.37
N VAL A 131 5.32 12.79 1.38
CA VAL A 131 4.39 12.66 0.25
C VAL A 131 4.13 14.02 -0.39
N ARG A 132 4.30 14.12 -1.72
CA ARG A 132 4.05 15.35 -2.48
C ARG A 132 2.55 15.50 -2.83
N LEU A 133 1.72 15.55 -1.79
CA LEU A 133 0.27 15.39 -1.87
C LEU A 133 -0.42 16.33 -2.88
N PHE A 134 0.05 17.58 -2.97
CA PHE A 134 -0.51 18.64 -3.82
C PHE A 134 0.41 19.00 -5.00
N PHE A 135 1.01 18.02 -5.67
CA PHE A 135 1.75 18.23 -6.92
C PHE A 135 0.96 19.13 -7.92
N PRO A 136 1.58 20.11 -8.58
CA PRO A 136 3.03 20.38 -8.68
C PRO A 136 3.62 21.24 -7.56
N SER A 137 2.88 21.54 -6.47
CA SER A 137 3.47 22.24 -5.31
C SER A 137 4.72 21.50 -4.81
N GLU A 138 5.74 22.24 -4.39
CA GLU A 138 6.99 21.68 -3.84
C GLU A 138 6.87 21.30 -2.35
N THR A 139 5.71 21.52 -1.74
CA THR A 139 5.46 21.13 -0.35
C THR A 139 5.27 19.63 -0.21
N TYR A 140 6.04 19.03 0.70
CA TYR A 140 5.89 17.65 1.15
C TYR A 140 5.11 17.60 2.46
N ILE A 141 4.24 16.59 2.58
CA ILE A 141 3.37 16.36 3.75
C ILE A 141 3.61 14.95 4.27
N GLY A 142 3.48 14.76 5.58
CA GLY A 142 3.77 13.47 6.22
C GLY A 142 5.27 13.28 6.45
N GLY A 143 5.76 12.07 6.22
CA GLY A 143 7.14 11.72 6.58
C GLY A 143 7.34 11.68 8.10
N THR A 144 6.30 11.38 8.87
CA THR A 144 6.30 11.53 10.34
C THR A 144 7.21 10.52 11.05
N GLY A 145 7.53 9.40 10.40
CA GLY A 145 8.45 8.40 10.94
C GLY A 145 7.88 7.60 12.11
N ASN A 146 6.55 7.42 12.16
CA ASN A 146 5.87 6.57 13.16
C ASN A 146 6.08 5.07 12.89
N ILE A 147 6.21 4.69 11.61
CA ILE A 147 6.50 3.33 11.18
C ILE A 147 7.75 3.30 10.31
N TRP A 148 8.39 2.13 10.17
CA TRP A 148 9.44 1.94 9.17
C TRP A 148 8.83 1.64 7.78
N TRP A 149 9.61 1.64 6.70
CA TRP A 149 9.11 1.26 5.36
C TRP A 149 8.84 -0.25 5.28
N TRP A 150 9.81 -1.09 5.58
CA TRP A 150 9.80 -2.42 4.94
C TRP A 150 9.06 -3.54 5.66
N ASN A 151 9.06 -3.57 6.99
CA ASN A 151 8.83 -4.78 7.77
C ASN A 151 7.71 -4.60 8.83
N ASN A 152 6.64 -3.89 8.48
CA ASN A 152 5.45 -3.69 9.32
C ASN A 152 4.53 -4.93 9.38
N TYR A 153 5.04 -6.05 9.91
CA TYR A 153 4.35 -7.35 9.89
C TYR A 153 2.99 -7.33 10.60
N ASP A 154 2.89 -6.65 11.74
CA ASP A 154 1.63 -6.49 12.49
C ASP A 154 0.53 -5.80 11.66
N ILE A 155 0.87 -4.69 10.99
CA ILE A 155 -0.05 -3.96 10.10
C ILE A 155 -0.46 -4.84 8.91
N PHE A 156 0.51 -5.47 8.24
CA PHE A 156 0.27 -6.39 7.12
C PHE A 156 -0.72 -7.51 7.50
N LEU A 157 -0.55 -8.11 8.69
CA LEU A 157 -1.42 -9.18 9.17
C LEU A 157 -2.85 -8.70 9.42
N VAL A 158 -3.04 -7.52 10.01
CA VAL A 158 -4.37 -6.94 10.23
C VAL A 158 -5.08 -6.68 8.90
N ILE A 159 -4.40 -6.05 7.94
CA ILE A 159 -4.96 -5.76 6.61
C ILE A 159 -5.30 -7.06 5.86
N SER A 160 -4.41 -8.06 5.91
CA SER A 160 -4.63 -9.38 5.34
C SER A 160 -5.88 -10.03 5.94
N PHE A 161 -6.02 -10.01 7.26
CA PHE A 161 -7.16 -10.59 7.96
C PHE A 161 -8.48 -9.89 7.64
N VAL A 162 -8.49 -8.55 7.62
CA VAL A 162 -9.65 -7.74 7.21
C VAL A 162 -10.07 -8.09 5.78
N SER A 163 -9.11 -8.17 4.86
CA SER A 163 -9.34 -8.54 3.47
C SER A 163 -9.96 -9.93 3.35
N LEU A 164 -9.40 -10.92 4.07
CA LEU A 164 -9.91 -12.29 4.09
C LEU A 164 -11.34 -12.38 4.64
N ILE A 165 -11.65 -11.68 5.73
CA ILE A 165 -13.02 -11.64 6.28
C ILE A 165 -13.99 -11.05 5.25
N ILE A 166 -13.66 -9.91 4.65
CA ILE A 166 -14.56 -9.23 3.71
C ILE A 166 -14.79 -10.12 2.47
N LEU A 167 -13.75 -10.78 1.95
CA LEU A 167 -13.88 -11.73 0.84
C LEU A 167 -14.73 -12.95 1.24
N ALA A 168 -14.52 -13.50 2.43
CA ALA A 168 -15.33 -14.62 2.94
C ALA A 168 -16.81 -14.24 3.10
N LEU A 169 -17.12 -13.06 3.66
CA LEU A 169 -18.49 -12.55 3.77
C LEU A 169 -19.18 -12.49 2.41
N GLN A 170 -18.46 -12.07 1.36
CA GLN A 170 -18.99 -12.04 0.00
C GLN A 170 -19.27 -13.44 -0.56
N LEU A 171 -18.42 -14.42 -0.26
CA LEU A 171 -18.55 -15.78 -0.77
C LEU A 171 -19.68 -16.56 -0.09
N PHE A 172 -19.79 -16.47 1.24
CA PHE A 172 -20.63 -17.37 2.05
C PHE A 172 -22.02 -16.81 2.39
N LEU A 173 -22.20 -15.50 2.48
CA LEU A 173 -23.46 -14.88 2.92
C LEU A 173 -24.25 -14.27 1.75
N ARG A 174 -24.34 -14.98 0.64
CA ARG A 174 -24.92 -14.48 -0.63
C ARG A 174 -26.39 -14.05 -0.53
N PHE A 175 -27.12 -14.56 0.47
CA PHE A 175 -28.57 -14.38 0.60
C PHE A 175 -28.96 -13.12 1.39
N ASP A 176 -28.11 -12.60 2.28
CA ASP A 176 -28.40 -11.42 3.09
C ASP A 176 -27.46 -10.25 2.78
N ARG A 177 -27.70 -9.62 1.63
CA ARG A 177 -26.86 -8.52 1.13
C ARG A 177 -26.79 -7.34 2.10
N LYS A 178 -27.86 -7.08 2.88
CA LYS A 178 -27.90 -5.94 3.81
C LYS A 178 -26.96 -6.19 4.99
N ASN A 179 -27.04 -7.36 5.61
CA ASN A 179 -26.15 -7.71 6.71
C ASN A 179 -24.70 -7.88 6.25
N VAL A 180 -24.46 -8.46 5.08
CA VAL A 180 -23.10 -8.55 4.51
C VAL A 180 -22.46 -7.19 4.30
N ARG A 181 -23.19 -6.23 3.73
CA ARG A 181 -22.71 -4.84 3.58
C ARG A 181 -22.39 -4.23 4.94
N ARG A 182 -23.32 -4.34 5.90
CA ARG A 182 -23.14 -3.77 7.24
C ARG A 182 -21.92 -4.38 7.95
N ILE A 183 -21.83 -5.70 8.01
CA ILE A 183 -20.74 -6.41 8.70
C ILE A 183 -19.41 -6.09 8.01
N GLY A 184 -19.34 -6.21 6.67
CA GLY A 184 -18.10 -5.95 5.95
C GLY A 184 -17.60 -4.50 6.08
N THR A 185 -18.50 -3.52 6.03
CA THR A 185 -18.14 -2.11 6.28
C THR A 185 -17.65 -1.90 7.71
N ILE A 186 -18.33 -2.49 8.71
CA ILE A 186 -17.87 -2.42 10.12
C ILE A 186 -16.49 -3.09 10.26
N THR A 187 -16.27 -4.26 9.66
CA THR A 187 -14.98 -4.96 9.67
C THR A 187 -13.87 -4.09 9.09
N PHE A 188 -14.12 -3.40 7.96
CA PHE A 188 -13.15 -2.47 7.37
C PHE A 188 -12.76 -1.35 8.34
N PHE A 189 -13.75 -0.66 8.94
CA PHE A 189 -13.48 0.45 9.86
C PHE A 189 -12.84 0.00 11.18
N ILE A 190 -13.20 -1.17 11.72
CA ILE A 190 -12.51 -1.76 12.88
C ILE A 190 -11.05 -2.06 12.52
N GLY A 191 -10.81 -2.65 11.35
CA GLY A 191 -9.46 -2.90 10.84
C GLY A 191 -8.62 -1.62 10.74
N PHE A 192 -9.19 -0.59 10.13
CA PHE A 192 -8.56 0.73 10.02
C PHE A 192 -8.22 1.31 11.40
N LEU A 193 -9.17 1.28 12.34
CA LEU A 193 -8.94 1.75 13.71
C LEU A 193 -7.83 0.97 14.43
N ILE A 194 -7.80 -0.36 14.28
CA ILE A 194 -6.74 -1.20 14.86
C ILE A 194 -5.39 -0.80 14.28
N VAL A 195 -5.27 -0.59 12.96
CA VAL A 195 -4.02 -0.13 12.34
C VAL A 195 -3.60 1.24 12.90
N THR A 196 -4.51 2.22 12.99
CA THR A 196 -4.20 3.53 13.59
C THR A 196 -3.68 3.38 15.02
N LEU A 197 -4.34 2.58 15.85
CA LEU A 197 -3.90 2.33 17.23
C LEU A 197 -2.53 1.62 17.29
N LEU A 198 -2.27 0.68 16.39
CA LEU A 198 -0.96 0.02 16.28
C LEU A 198 0.14 1.01 15.92
N VAL A 199 -0.14 1.99 15.06
CA VAL A 199 0.80 3.05 14.67
C VAL A 199 1.05 4.00 15.84
N GLU A 200 0.01 4.51 16.48
CA GLU A 200 0.11 5.46 17.60
C GLU A 200 0.81 4.89 18.84
N THR A 201 0.71 3.57 19.06
CA THR A 201 1.40 2.89 20.16
C THR A 201 2.90 2.66 19.90
N ARG A 202 3.43 3.08 18.74
CA ARG A 202 4.88 3.04 18.47
C ARG A 202 5.54 4.29 19.04
N THR A 203 6.52 4.08 19.91
CA THR A 203 7.23 5.17 20.60
C THR A 203 8.56 5.53 19.95
N TYR A 204 8.96 4.84 18.88
CA TYR A 204 10.23 5.07 18.20
C TYR A 204 10.01 5.93 16.96
N ASN A 205 10.72 7.06 16.87
CA ASN A 205 10.75 7.92 15.69
C ASN A 205 11.89 7.49 14.76
N PHE A 206 11.54 7.06 13.55
CA PHE A 206 12.47 6.60 12.53
C PHE A 206 13.16 7.72 11.74
N ASN A 207 12.77 8.99 11.93
CA ASN A 207 13.38 10.12 11.19
C ASN A 207 14.83 10.40 11.61
N GLY A 208 15.67 10.68 10.60
CA GLY A 208 17.07 11.08 10.78
C GLY A 208 17.97 9.98 11.34
N LYS A 209 17.57 8.72 11.26
CA LYS A 209 18.34 7.57 11.76
C LYS A 209 19.00 6.80 10.61
N PRO A 210 20.16 6.15 10.84
CA PRO A 210 20.77 5.28 9.85
C PRO A 210 19.85 4.12 9.46
N TYR A 211 19.85 3.74 8.18
CA TYR A 211 19.00 2.70 7.63
C TYR A 211 19.05 1.39 8.44
N GLN A 212 20.25 0.87 8.71
CA GLN A 212 20.43 -0.38 9.46
C GLN A 212 19.83 -0.28 10.87
N THR A 213 19.98 0.86 11.53
CA THR A 213 19.41 1.10 12.86
C THR A 213 17.88 1.07 12.81
N CYS A 214 17.27 1.66 11.79
CA CYS A 214 15.82 1.60 11.58
C CYS A 214 15.35 0.17 11.31
N GLU A 215 16.04 -0.55 10.45
CA GLU A 215 15.70 -1.93 10.08
C GLU A 215 15.73 -2.86 11.30
N ASP A 216 16.82 -2.81 12.09
CA ASP A 216 16.98 -3.60 13.30
C ASP A 216 15.93 -3.23 14.35
N LYS A 217 15.69 -1.93 14.54
CA LYS A 217 14.71 -1.46 15.53
C LYS A 217 13.29 -1.84 15.16
N SER A 218 12.94 -1.77 13.88
CA SER A 218 11.62 -2.16 13.41
C SER A 218 11.40 -3.67 13.62
N LYS A 219 12.40 -4.52 13.29
CA LYS A 219 12.36 -5.95 13.62
C LYS A 219 12.21 -6.23 15.11
N GLU A 220 12.93 -5.52 15.96
CA GLU A 220 12.79 -5.62 17.42
C GLU A 220 11.36 -5.29 17.88
N ILE A 221 10.75 -4.23 17.33
CA ILE A 221 9.36 -3.85 17.62
C ILE A 221 8.40 -4.96 17.19
N GLN A 222 8.56 -5.51 15.99
CA GLN A 222 7.73 -6.60 15.50
C GLN A 222 7.87 -7.86 16.35
N GLN A 223 9.09 -8.21 16.74
CA GLN A 223 9.36 -9.38 17.59
C GLN A 223 8.72 -9.24 18.98
N LYS A 224 8.58 -8.02 19.52
CA LYS A 224 7.88 -7.76 20.78
C LYS A 224 6.36 -7.85 20.67
N ARG A 225 5.80 -7.49 19.50
CA ARG A 225 4.35 -7.43 19.28
C ARG A 225 3.75 -8.75 18.83
N LEU A 226 4.51 -9.55 18.08
CA LEU A 226 4.04 -10.80 17.50
C LEU A 226 4.51 -12.01 18.33
N PRO A 227 3.68 -13.07 18.43
CA PRO A 227 4.16 -14.35 18.93
C PRO A 227 5.38 -14.83 18.13
N ARG A 228 6.35 -15.44 18.82
CA ARG A 228 7.64 -15.84 18.22
C ARG A 228 7.50 -16.68 16.93
N SER A 229 6.53 -17.58 16.88
CA SER A 229 6.26 -18.40 15.69
C SER A 229 5.77 -17.56 14.52
N LEU A 230 4.85 -16.64 14.76
CA LEU A 230 4.29 -15.75 13.75
C LEU A 230 5.32 -14.75 13.23
N TYR A 231 6.12 -14.14 14.12
CA TYR A 231 7.24 -13.29 13.74
C TYR A 231 8.21 -14.02 12.79
N ARG A 232 8.62 -15.25 13.15
CA ARG A 232 9.54 -16.05 12.31
C ARG A 232 8.94 -16.38 10.95
N ALA A 233 7.65 -16.70 10.89
CA ALA A 233 6.97 -16.95 9.63
C ALA A 233 6.96 -15.70 8.74
N MET A 234 6.65 -14.53 9.32
CA MET A 234 6.65 -13.25 8.60
C MET A 234 8.05 -12.82 8.15
N GLU A 235 9.06 -12.98 9.01
CA GLU A 235 10.46 -12.70 8.65
C GLU A 235 10.95 -13.64 7.53
N SER A 236 10.55 -14.92 7.57
CA SER A 236 10.88 -15.87 6.51
C SER A 236 10.21 -15.50 5.19
N LEU A 237 8.96 -15.03 5.23
CA LEU A 237 8.25 -14.54 4.05
C LEU A 237 8.95 -13.31 3.47
N ASP A 238 9.29 -12.34 4.31
CA ASP A 238 9.95 -11.10 3.90
C ASP A 238 11.33 -11.36 3.28
N LYS A 239 12.13 -12.26 3.87
CA LYS A 239 13.44 -12.69 3.32
C LYS A 239 13.34 -13.44 2.00
N ALA A 240 12.17 -14.04 1.69
CA ALA A 240 11.94 -14.74 0.44
C ALA A 240 11.56 -13.80 -0.71
N LEU A 241 11.27 -12.52 -0.43
CA LEU A 241 10.92 -11.54 -1.46
C LEU A 241 12.16 -11.16 -2.30
N PRO A 242 12.05 -11.12 -3.64
CA PRO A 242 13.19 -10.90 -4.54
C PRO A 242 13.56 -9.42 -4.72
N PHE A 243 13.37 -8.61 -3.67
CA PHE A 243 13.64 -7.17 -3.66
C PHE A 243 14.82 -6.87 -2.74
N TYR A 244 15.80 -6.13 -3.25
CA TYR A 244 16.99 -5.77 -2.48
C TYR A 244 16.85 -4.35 -1.96
N PHE A 245 16.82 -4.21 -0.64
CA PHE A 245 16.79 -2.94 0.08
C PHE A 245 18.04 -2.79 0.94
#